data_AF-A0A920VNA4-F1
#
_entry.id   AF-A0A920VNA4-F1
#
_cell.length_a   1.000
_cell.length_b   1.000
_cell.length_c   1.000
_cell.angle_alpha   90.00
_cell.angle_beta   90.00
_cell.angle_gamma   90.00
#
_symmetry.space_group_name_H-M   'P 1'
#
loop_
_entity.id
_entity.type
_entity.pdbx_description
1 polymer ?
#
loop_
_entity_poly.entity_id
_entity_poly.type
_entity_poly.pdbx_seq_one_letter_code
_entity_poly.pdbx_strand_id
1 'polypeptide(L)'
;MGISKTQPVEILEQHYPLLFETYALREGSGGGGKSRGGFGVSYRIRLLRGEGKASFLMDHGRYGPPGMTGGDPGSPNEIRVGQADTVTTPEHVSKGEGYVLTPGDWIEVHTPGGGGYGPKDERDPASIQNDIRRGYYPDVSS
;
A
#
# COMPACT_ATOMS: atom_id res chain seq x y z
N MET A 1 -17.98 -3.95 -1.85
CA MET A 1 -17.96 -4.10 -3.32
C MET A 1 -16.70 -4.86 -3.72
N GLY A 2 -16.83 -6.14 -4.07
CA GLY A 2 -15.71 -7.01 -4.46
C GLY A 2 -15.37 -6.89 -5.93
N ILE A 3 -14.87 -5.73 -6.34
CA ILE A 3 -14.35 -5.51 -7.69
C ILE A 3 -12.90 -5.02 -7.54
N SER A 4 -11.99 -5.92 -7.17
CA SER A 4 -10.55 -5.65 -7.12
C SER A 4 -9.96 -5.65 -8.54
N LYS A 5 -10.42 -4.74 -9.38
CA LYS A 5 -9.83 -4.52 -10.71
C LYS A 5 -9.07 -3.21 -10.68
N THR A 6 -7.75 -3.28 -10.82
CA THR A 6 -6.94 -2.11 -11.16
C THR A 6 -7.07 -1.87 -12.67
N GLN A 7 -7.27 -0.62 -13.08
CA GLN A 7 -7.15 -0.23 -14.48
C GLN A 7 -5.68 -0.36 -14.92
N PRO A 8 -5.38 -0.83 -16.14
CA PRO A 8 -4.00 -0.88 -16.64
C PRO A 8 -3.34 0.49 -16.57
N VAL A 9 -2.07 0.51 -16.15
CA VAL A 9 -1.30 1.75 -15.98
C VAL A 9 -1.24 2.52 -17.29
N GLU A 10 -1.04 1.83 -18.41
CA GLU A 10 -0.92 2.42 -19.74
C GLU A 10 -2.19 3.19 -20.14
N ILE A 11 -3.36 2.69 -19.75
CA ILE A 11 -4.63 3.35 -20.03
C ILE A 11 -4.77 4.62 -19.18
N LEU A 12 -4.35 4.57 -17.92
CA LEU A 12 -4.39 5.72 -17.02
C LEU A 12 -3.44 6.84 -17.48
N GLU A 13 -2.22 6.50 -17.88
CA GLU A 13 -1.23 7.46 -18.38
C GLU A 13 -1.63 8.07 -19.74
N GLN A 14 -2.39 7.34 -20.56
CA GLN A 14 -2.93 7.89 -21.82
C GLN A 14 -4.06 8.89 -21.58
N HIS A 15 -4.92 8.64 -20.59
CA HIS A 15 -6.11 9.46 -20.34
C HIS A 15 -5.83 10.67 -19.43
N TYR A 16 -4.87 10.54 -18.51
CA TYR A 16 -4.57 11.56 -17.52
C TYR A 16 -3.13 12.06 -17.67
N PRO A 17 -2.83 13.32 -17.29
CA PRO A 17 -1.47 13.84 -17.32
C PRO A 17 -0.61 13.31 -16.16
N LEU A 18 -0.67 11.99 -15.92
CA LEU A 18 0.00 11.31 -14.82
C LEU A 18 1.07 10.35 -15.35
N LEU A 19 2.09 10.13 -14.54
CA LEU A 19 3.07 9.07 -14.72
C LEU A 19 3.11 8.19 -13.48
N PHE A 20 3.00 6.88 -13.64
CA PHE A 20 3.26 5.92 -12.57
C PHE A 20 4.77 5.70 -12.46
N GLU A 21 5.38 6.23 -11.40
CA GLU A 21 6.80 6.03 -11.11
C GLU A 21 7.05 4.63 -10.53
N THR A 22 6.10 4.15 -9.74
CA THR A 22 6.14 2.81 -9.14
C THR A 22 4.75 2.22 -9.10
N TYR A 23 4.67 0.89 -9.28
CA TYR A 23 3.50 0.09 -9.02
C TYR A 23 3.96 -1.32 -8.65
N ALA A 24 3.91 -1.66 -7.36
CA ALA A 24 4.50 -2.89 -6.82
C ALA A 24 3.63 -3.50 -5.72
N LEU A 25 3.89 -4.76 -5.39
CA LEU A 25 3.43 -5.32 -4.13
C LEU A 25 4.02 -4.50 -2.98
N ARG A 26 3.28 -4.34 -1.89
CA ARG A 26 3.83 -3.80 -0.64
C ARG A 26 4.33 -4.98 0.19
N GLU A 27 5.49 -5.54 -0.14
CA GLU A 27 6.02 -6.70 0.57
C GLU A 27 6.12 -6.43 2.08
N GLY A 28 5.89 -7.47 2.89
CA GLY A 28 5.88 -7.35 4.34
C GLY A 28 4.65 -6.69 4.96
N SER A 29 3.71 -6.16 4.17
CA SER A 29 2.53 -5.48 4.72
C SER A 29 1.46 -6.40 5.32
N GLY A 30 1.49 -7.69 5.00
CA GLY A 30 0.50 -8.66 5.46
C GLY A 30 0.79 -9.11 6.89
N GLY A 31 -0.25 -9.13 7.73
CA GLY A 31 -0.15 -9.57 9.12
C GLY A 31 0.33 -11.01 9.22
N GLY A 32 1.28 -11.28 10.11
CA GLY A 32 1.82 -12.60 10.33
C GLY A 32 0.82 -13.54 11.00
N GLY A 33 0.91 -14.82 10.70
CA GLY A 33 0.11 -15.87 11.33
C GLY A 33 0.38 -17.21 10.66
N LYS A 34 -0.28 -18.27 11.14
CA LYS A 34 -0.30 -19.58 10.48
C LYS A 34 -0.56 -19.42 8.98
N SER A 35 -1.57 -18.62 8.65
CA SER A 35 -1.80 -18.08 7.32
C SER A 35 -1.62 -16.56 7.34
N ARG A 36 -0.57 -16.06 6.68
CA ARG A 36 -0.28 -14.63 6.57
C ARG A 36 -1.35 -13.93 5.75
N GLY A 37 -1.70 -12.72 6.14
CA GLY A 37 -2.57 -11.87 5.34
C GLY A 37 -1.97 -11.47 3.99
N GLY A 38 -2.82 -11.16 3.02
CA GLY A 38 -2.40 -10.68 1.71
C GLY A 38 -1.62 -9.37 1.79
N PHE A 39 -0.70 -9.14 0.85
CA PHE A 39 -0.02 -7.84 0.76
C PHE A 39 -0.93 -6.78 0.18
N GLY A 40 -0.71 -5.54 0.62
CA GLY A 40 -1.17 -4.37 -0.10
C GLY A 40 -0.36 -4.13 -1.37
N VAL A 41 -0.60 -2.98 -1.97
CA VAL A 41 0.07 -2.46 -3.16
C VAL A 41 0.68 -1.12 -2.80
N SER A 42 1.88 -0.87 -3.29
CA SER A 42 2.55 0.42 -3.22
C SER A 42 2.64 1.01 -4.62
N TYR A 43 2.15 2.23 -4.80
CA TYR A 43 2.29 2.93 -6.07
C TYR A 43 2.51 4.42 -5.87
N ARG A 44 3.25 5.02 -6.80
CA ARG A 44 3.51 6.46 -6.82
C ARG A 44 3.17 7.03 -8.18
N ILE A 45 2.36 8.08 -8.18
CA ILE A 45 1.95 8.82 -9.38
C ILE A 45 2.48 10.25 -9.32
N ARG A 46 2.98 10.75 -10.44
CA ARG A 46 3.47 12.12 -10.61
C ARG A 46 2.63 12.88 -11.63
N LEU A 47 2.28 14.12 -11.32
CA LEU A 47 1.60 15.00 -12.28
C LEU A 47 2.62 15.55 -13.29
N LEU A 48 2.35 15.39 -14.58
CA LEU A 48 3.25 15.82 -15.66
C LEU A 48 2.92 17.21 -16.22
N ARG A 49 1.64 17.59 -16.22
CA ARG A 49 1.19 18.88 -16.77
C ARG A 49 -0.19 19.27 -16.23
N GLY A 50 -0.49 20.57 -16.25
CA GLY A 50 -1.75 21.11 -15.76
C GLY A 50 -1.79 21.23 -14.23
N GLU A 51 -3.00 21.41 -13.69
CA GLU A 51 -3.27 21.46 -12.26
C GLU A 51 -4.12 20.24 -11.86
N GLY A 52 -3.76 19.58 -10.76
CA GLY A 52 -4.52 18.47 -10.20
C GLY A 52 -5.06 18.81 -8.81
N LYS A 53 -6.20 18.24 -8.43
CA LYS A 53 -6.70 18.29 -7.05
C LYS A 53 -6.84 16.87 -6.53
N ALA A 54 -6.15 16.57 -5.43
CA ALA A 54 -6.21 15.27 -4.80
C ALA A 54 -7.04 15.32 -3.52
N SER A 55 -7.88 14.30 -3.37
CA SER A 55 -8.64 14.03 -2.17
C SER A 55 -8.47 12.56 -1.81
N PHE A 56 -8.25 12.29 -0.54
CA PHE A 56 -8.00 10.95 -0.03
C PHE A 56 -9.15 10.53 0.88
N LEU A 57 -9.93 9.55 0.44
CA LEU A 57 -10.84 8.81 1.31
C LEU A 57 -10.07 7.62 1.87
N MET A 58 -9.86 7.61 3.18
CA MET A 58 -8.92 6.68 3.78
C MET A 58 -9.61 5.88 4.90
N ASP A 59 -9.40 4.57 4.87
CA ASP A 59 -9.74 3.64 5.94
C ASP A 59 -8.46 2.89 6.35
N HIS A 60 -8.46 2.28 7.53
CA HIS A 60 -7.32 1.56 8.12
C HIS A 60 -6.05 2.39 8.34
N GLY A 61 -6.21 3.67 8.66
CA GLY A 61 -5.09 4.58 8.82
C GLY A 61 -4.37 4.59 10.14
N ARG A 62 -5.11 4.33 11.22
CA ARG A 62 -4.57 4.21 12.58
C ARG A 62 -4.30 2.76 12.94
N TYR A 63 -5.16 1.86 12.46
CA TYR A 63 -5.08 0.44 12.71
C TYR A 63 -5.29 -0.31 11.40
N GLY A 64 -4.37 -1.21 11.06
CA GLY A 64 -4.53 -2.06 9.89
C GLY A 64 -5.64 -3.10 10.08
N PRO A 65 -6.01 -3.82 9.01
CA PRO A 65 -6.96 -4.93 9.09
C PRO A 65 -6.56 -5.92 10.19
N PRO A 66 -7.49 -6.24 11.13
CA PRO A 66 -7.16 -7.05 12.29
C PRO A 66 -6.82 -8.48 11.88
N GLY A 67 -5.87 -9.09 12.58
CA GLY A 67 -5.67 -10.52 12.52
C GLY A 67 -6.77 -11.28 13.26
N MET A 68 -6.85 -12.59 13.03
CA MET A 68 -7.83 -13.47 13.65
C MET A 68 -7.15 -14.63 14.37
N THR A 69 -7.76 -15.07 15.48
CA THR A 69 -7.36 -16.28 16.24
C THR A 69 -5.87 -16.34 16.56
N GLY A 70 -5.27 -15.23 17.00
CA GLY A 70 -3.84 -15.15 17.32
C GLY A 70 -2.93 -14.72 16.16
N GLY A 71 -3.51 -14.36 15.00
CA GLY A 71 -2.78 -13.69 13.93
C GLY A 71 -2.58 -12.20 14.20
N ASP A 72 -1.52 -11.63 13.63
CA ASP A 72 -1.18 -10.22 13.74
C ASP A 72 -2.01 -9.35 12.80
N PRO A 73 -2.22 -8.06 13.13
CA PRO A 73 -2.79 -7.10 12.20
C PRO A 73 -1.87 -6.88 10.98
N GLY A 74 -2.49 -6.56 9.84
CA GLY A 74 -1.75 -6.07 8.68
C GLY A 74 -1.27 -4.63 8.88
N SER A 75 -0.38 -4.17 8.01
CA SER A 75 0.09 -2.78 8.04
C SER A 75 -1.07 -1.81 7.75
N PRO A 76 -1.10 -0.63 8.40
CA PRO A 76 -2.07 0.41 8.11
C PRO A 76 -1.86 1.03 6.72
N ASN A 77 -2.88 1.71 6.23
CA ASN A 77 -2.81 2.57 5.05
C ASN A 77 -1.84 3.74 5.29
N GLU A 78 -1.02 4.07 4.30
CA GLU A 78 -0.14 5.23 4.34
C GLU A 78 -0.19 5.99 3.02
N ILE A 79 -0.27 7.32 3.09
CA ILE A 79 -0.22 8.20 1.92
C ILE A 79 0.83 9.26 2.17
N ARG A 80 1.64 9.53 1.15
CA ARG A 80 2.64 10.61 1.17
C ARG A 80 2.42 11.48 -0.06
N VAL A 81 2.45 12.79 0.14
CA VAL A 81 2.31 13.78 -0.93
C VAL A 81 3.59 14.60 -0.99
N GLY A 82 4.29 14.52 -2.12
CA GLY A 82 5.44 15.38 -2.40
C GLY A 82 5.01 16.59 -3.19
N GLN A 83 5.18 17.78 -2.63
CA GLN A 83 4.90 19.06 -3.28
C GLN A 83 6.13 19.95 -3.18
N ALA A 84 6.71 20.32 -4.33
CA ALA A 84 8.02 20.97 -4.41
C ALA A 84 9.06 20.23 -3.52
N ASP A 85 9.66 20.92 -2.55
CA ASP A 85 10.70 20.37 -1.66
C ASP A 85 10.14 19.78 -0.35
N THR A 86 8.81 19.66 -0.23
CA THR A 86 8.15 19.17 0.99
C THR A 86 7.44 17.85 0.76
N VAL A 87 7.60 16.91 1.69
CA VAL A 87 6.81 15.68 1.75
C VAL A 87 5.91 15.72 2.97
N THR A 88 4.61 15.56 2.77
CA THR A 88 3.61 15.54 3.84
C THR A 88 2.85 14.23 3.87
N THR A 89 2.34 13.87 5.04
CA THR A 89 1.41 12.75 5.24
C THR A 89 0.08 13.34 5.67
N PRO A 90 -1.03 13.13 4.93
CA PRO A 90 -2.33 13.61 5.33
C PRO A 90 -2.74 13.07 6.71
N GLU A 91 -3.32 13.92 7.56
CA GLU A 91 -3.88 13.46 8.82
C GLU A 91 -5.07 12.52 8.57
N HIS A 92 -5.02 11.34 9.18
CA HIS A 92 -5.92 10.23 8.92
C HIS A 92 -7.28 10.38 9.66
N VAL A 93 -7.98 11.51 9.44
CA VAL A 93 -9.16 11.89 10.27
C VAL A 93 -10.52 11.64 9.62
N SER A 94 -10.58 11.44 8.30
CA SER A 94 -11.74 10.89 7.54
C SER A 94 -11.63 11.22 6.05
N LYS A 95 -11.12 12.42 5.73
CA LYS A 95 -10.81 12.88 4.37
C LYS A 95 -9.61 13.83 4.40
N GLY A 96 -8.58 13.53 3.62
CA GLY A 96 -7.59 14.54 3.25
C GLY A 96 -8.08 15.27 2.01
N GLU A 97 -8.35 16.57 2.09
CA GLU A 97 -8.78 17.40 0.96
C GLU A 97 -7.89 18.64 0.87
N GLY A 98 -7.85 19.31 -0.30
CA GLY A 98 -7.13 20.57 -0.47
C GLY A 98 -5.70 20.45 -1.01
N TYR A 99 -5.28 19.26 -1.44
CA TYR A 99 -3.98 19.08 -2.11
C TYR A 99 -4.08 19.51 -3.57
N VAL A 100 -3.62 20.73 -3.86
CA VAL A 100 -3.46 21.24 -5.23
C VAL A 100 -2.08 20.84 -5.72
N LEU A 101 -2.04 20.04 -6.77
CA LEU A 101 -0.81 19.53 -7.39
C LEU A 101 -0.46 20.36 -8.62
N THR A 102 0.83 20.64 -8.75
CA THR A 102 1.47 21.25 -9.91
C THR A 102 2.39 20.24 -10.61
N PRO A 103 2.82 20.49 -11.85
CA PRO A 103 3.68 19.56 -12.56
C PRO A 103 4.98 19.28 -11.79
N GLY A 104 5.29 18.00 -11.58
CA GLY A 104 6.40 17.52 -10.76
C GLY A 104 5.98 16.99 -9.39
N ASP A 105 4.85 17.45 -8.85
CA ASP A 105 4.31 16.95 -7.58
C ASP A 105 3.82 15.50 -7.73
N TRP A 106 3.88 14.74 -6.64
CA TRP A 106 3.57 13.32 -6.63
C TRP A 106 2.78 12.87 -5.41
N ILE A 107 2.07 11.75 -5.59
CA ILE A 107 1.35 11.06 -4.52
C ILE A 107 1.84 9.63 -4.50
N GLU A 108 2.26 9.17 -3.33
CA GLU A 108 2.56 7.78 -3.03
C GLU A 108 1.47 7.21 -2.11
N VAL A 109 0.96 6.04 -2.48
CA VAL A 109 -0.07 5.32 -1.73
C VAL A 109 0.44 3.93 -1.40
N HIS A 110 0.30 3.57 -0.13
CA HIS A 110 0.56 2.25 0.40
C HIS A 110 -0.74 1.69 0.96
N THR A 111 -1.41 0.82 0.21
CA THR A 111 -2.66 0.23 0.66
C THR A 111 -2.42 -0.70 1.86
N PRO A 112 -3.43 -0.89 2.75
CA PRO A 112 -3.26 -1.76 3.90
C PRO A 112 -3.01 -3.21 3.47
N GLY A 113 -2.24 -3.94 4.28
CA GLY A 113 -2.14 -5.40 4.14
C GLY A 113 -3.25 -6.09 4.92
N GLY A 114 -3.60 -7.32 4.53
CA GLY A 114 -4.58 -8.12 5.27
C GLY A 114 -4.04 -8.59 6.61
N GLY A 115 -4.93 -8.82 7.59
CA GLY A 115 -4.57 -9.46 8.86
C GLY A 115 -4.21 -10.93 8.69
N GLY A 116 -3.32 -11.43 9.55
CA GLY A 116 -2.97 -12.85 9.61
C GLY A 116 -4.03 -13.68 10.32
N TYR A 117 -4.00 -15.00 10.09
CA TYR A 117 -4.85 -15.97 10.75
C TYR A 117 -4.01 -16.99 11.51
N GLY A 118 -4.33 -17.21 12.79
CA GLY A 118 -3.70 -18.23 13.62
C GLY A 118 -2.31 -17.83 14.17
N PRO A 119 -1.80 -18.54 15.19
CA PRO A 119 -0.47 -18.30 15.75
C PRO A 119 0.66 -18.44 14.70
N LYS A 120 1.69 -17.60 14.77
CA LYS A 120 2.81 -17.59 13.79
C LYS A 120 3.71 -18.82 13.87
N ASP A 121 3.86 -19.38 15.06
CA ASP A 121 4.63 -20.60 15.33
C ASP A 121 4.00 -21.86 14.72
N GLU A 122 2.70 -21.81 14.40
CA GLU A 122 2.01 -22.86 13.64
C GLU A 122 2.18 -22.72 12.11
N ARG A 123 2.89 -21.70 11.62
CA ARG A 123 3.11 -21.48 10.19
C ARG A 123 3.97 -22.60 9.61
N ASP A 124 3.48 -23.24 8.57
CA ASP A 124 4.20 -24.28 7.85
C ASP A 124 5.58 -23.78 7.34
N PRO A 125 6.70 -24.43 7.73
CA PRO A 125 8.02 -24.05 7.28
C PRO A 125 8.17 -23.99 5.76
N ALA A 126 7.49 -24.85 4.99
CA ALA A 126 7.57 -24.82 3.53
C ALA A 126 6.93 -23.55 2.96
N SER A 127 5.84 -23.07 3.58
CA SER A 127 5.21 -21.79 3.24
C SER A 127 6.12 -20.59 3.53
N ILE A 128 6.89 -20.64 4.62
CA ILE A 128 7.90 -19.61 4.95
C ILE A 128 9.00 -19.58 3.88
N GLN A 129 9.55 -20.75 3.55
CA GLN A 129 10.60 -20.87 2.53
C GLN A 129 10.12 -20.40 1.16
N ASN A 130 8.86 -20.64 0.80
CA ASN A 130 8.28 -20.12 -0.43
C ASN A 130 8.15 -18.58 -0.43
N ASP A 131 7.76 -17.98 0.70
CA ASP A 131 7.72 -16.51 0.82
C ASP A 131 9.13 -15.90 0.67
N ILE A 132 10.16 -16.51 1.30
CA ILE A 132 11.57 -16.09 1.17
C ILE A 132 12.07 -16.24 -0.28
N ARG A 133 11.83 -17.40 -0.89
CA ARG A 133 12.22 -17.68 -2.29
C ARG A 133 11.58 -16.70 -3.28
N ARG A 134 10.40 -16.16 -2.96
CA ARG A 134 9.72 -15.13 -3.76
C ARG A 134 10.23 -13.72 -3.49
N GLY A 135 11.14 -13.54 -2.55
CA GLY A 135 11.69 -12.24 -2.15
C GLY A 135 10.77 -11.41 -1.28
N TYR A 136 9.70 -12.00 -0.71
CA TYR A 136 8.73 -11.26 0.10
C TYR A 136 9.24 -10.91 1.49
N TYR A 137 10.19 -11.69 2.00
CA TYR A 137 10.85 -11.47 3.27
C TYR A 137 12.34 -11.76 3.12
N PRO A 138 13.21 -11.01 3.84
CA PRO A 138 14.62 -11.33 3.87
C PRO A 138 14.84 -12.69 4.52
N ASP A 139 15.89 -13.39 4.06
CA ASP A 139 16.37 -14.57 4.75
C ASP A 139 17.12 -14.13 6.01
N VAL A 140 16.53 -14.35 7.18
CA VAL A 140 17.10 -14.01 8.49
C VAL A 140 17.84 -15.20 9.12
N SER A 141 18.09 -16.28 8.37
CA SER A 141 18.81 -17.47 8.85
C SER A 141 20.35 -17.37 8.83
N SER A 142 20.91 -16.16 8.79
CA SER A 142 22.36 -15.89 8.86
C SER A 142 22.82 -15.48 10.25
#